data_AF-F3FF20-F1
#
_entry.id   AF-F3FF20-F1
#
_cell.length_a   1.000
_cell.length_b   1.000
_cell.length_c   1.000
_cell.angle_alpha   90.00
_cell.angle_beta   90.00
_cell.angle_gamma   90.00
#
_symmetry.space_group_name_H-M   'P 1'
#
loop_
_entity.id
_entity.type
_entity.pdbx_description
1 polymer ?
#
loop_
_entity_poly.entity_id
_entity_poly.type
_entity_poly.pdbx_seq_one_letter_code
_entity_poly.pdbx_strand_id
1 'polypeptide(L)' 'MLYVLAEVARGGLRAGQLPDAFRHSTFNTPLGTVSFDQGELRSATTCLWTPGPTGLSRITR' A
#
# COMPACT_ATOMS: atom_id res chain seq x y z
N MET A 1 -2.95 -2.04 3.19
CA MET A 1 -4.40 -1.77 3.15
C MET A 1 -4.94 -1.19 4.45
N LEU A 2 -4.72 -1.81 5.62
CA LEU A 2 -5.25 -1.31 6.91
C LEU A 2 -4.87 0.14 7.23
N TYR A 3 -3.61 0.53 7.04
CA TYR A 3 -3.17 1.93 7.24
C TYR A 3 -3.91 2.92 6.35
N VAL A 4 -4.17 2.55 5.09
CA VAL A 4 -4.89 3.38 4.14
C VAL A 4 -6.36 3.55 4.58
N LEU A 5 -7.01 2.46 5.00
CA LEU A 5 -8.37 2.52 5.52
C LEU A 5 -8.46 3.37 6.79
N ALA A 6 -7.45 3.32 7.65
CA ALA A 6 -7.39 4.16 8.85
C ALA A 6 -7.25 5.65 8.50
N GLU A 7 -6.39 6.02 7.55
CA GLU A 7 -6.29 7.42 7.10
C GLU A 7 -7.61 7.92 6.50
N VAL A 8 -8.23 7.11 5.66
CA VAL A 8 -9.53 7.41 5.05
C VAL A 8 -10.63 7.58 6.11
N ALA A 9 -10.67 6.70 7.11
CA ALA A 9 -11.63 6.79 8.22
C ALA A 9 -11.42 8.07 9.06
N ARG A 10 -10.16 8.46 9.28
CA ARG A 10 -9.82 9.73 9.97
C ARG A 10 -10.23 10.96 9.16
N GLY A 11 -10.23 10.88 7.83
CA GLY A 11 -10.64 11.96 6.94
C GLY A 11 -12.16 12.19 6.85
N GLY A 12 -12.99 11.35 7.49
CA GLY A 12 -14.45 11.52 7.49
C GLY A 12 -15.11 11.34 6.12
N LEU A 13 -14.43 10.68 5.17
CA LEU A 13 -14.92 10.48 3.81
C LEU A 13 -16.16 9.58 3.80
N ARG A 14 -17.22 10.03 3.12
CA ARG A 14 -18.45 9.24 2.95
C ARG A 14 -18.18 8.10 1.97
N ALA A 15 -18.87 6.96 2.15
CA ALA A 15 -18.65 5.74 1.37
C ALA A 15 -18.67 5.96 -0.16
N GLY A 16 -19.54 6.84 -0.67
CA GLY A 16 -19.60 7.17 -2.11
C GLY A 16 -18.40 7.92 -2.66
N GLN A 17 -17.57 8.54 -1.81
CA GLN A 17 -16.37 9.30 -2.19
C GLN A 17 -15.08 8.46 -2.08
N LEU A 18 -15.18 7.25 -1.53
CA LEU A 18 -14.03 6.36 -1.35
C LEU A 18 -13.33 6.04 -2.67
N PRO A 19 -14.03 5.61 -3.74
CA PRO A 19 -13.36 5.23 -4.99
C PRO A 19 -12.56 6.39 -5.58
N ASP A 20 -13.10 7.61 -5.53
CA ASP A 20 -12.42 8.81 -6.02
C ASP A 20 -11.25 9.20 -5.12
N ALA A 21 -11.38 9.07 -3.79
CA ALA A 21 -10.27 9.32 -2.87
C ALA A 21 -9.11 8.36 -3.11
N PHE A 22 -9.37 7.07 -3.34
CA PHE A 22 -8.32 6.08 -3.64
C PHE A 22 -7.61 6.37 -4.96
N ARG A 23 -8.34 6.85 -5.99
CA ARG A 23 -7.78 7.13 -7.32
C ARG A 23 -6.86 8.36 -7.36
N HIS A 24 -7.15 9.37 -6.54
CA HIS A 24 -6.48 10.69 -6.64
C HIS A 24 -5.58 11.02 -5.44
N SER A 25 -5.44 10.11 -4.47
CA SER A 25 -4.65 10.35 -3.27
C SER A 25 -3.44 9.42 -3.19
N THR A 26 -2.41 9.92 -2.50
CA THR A 26 -1.30 9.13 -2.01
C THR A 26 -1.45 8.95 -0.50
N PHE A 27 -1.13 7.75 0.00
CA PHE A 27 -1.22 7.42 1.41
C PHE A 27 0.14 7.05 1.96
N ASN A 28 0.50 7.63 3.09
CA ASN A 28 1.76 7.29 3.76
C ASN A 28 1.53 6.10 4.69
N THR A 29 2.29 5.03 4.45
CA THR A 29 2.19 3.81 5.26
C THR A 29 3.58 3.40 5.76
N PRO A 30 3.66 2.54 6.79
CA PRO A 30 4.96 2.00 7.23
C PRO A 30 5.69 1.18 6.15
N LEU A 31 4.99 0.77 5.08
CA LEU A 31 5.58 0.08 3.92
C LEU A 31 6.04 1.04 2.82
N GLY A 32 5.94 2.35 3.06
CA GLY A 32 6.19 3.42 2.09
C GLY A 32 4.91 4.11 1.63
N THR A 33 5.09 5.10 0.74
CA THR A 33 4.00 5.83 0.11
C THR A 33 3.34 4.96 -0.96
N VAL A 34 2.01 4.87 -0.92
CA VAL A 34 1.22 4.06 -1.85
C VAL A 34 0.13 4.89 -2.53
N SER A 35 -0.24 4.48 -3.75
CA SER A 35 -1.32 5.07 -4.55
C SER A 35 -2.06 3.98 -5.31
N PHE A 36 -3.32 4.23 -5.66
CA PHE A 36 -4.16 3.22 -6.29
C PHE A 36 -4.63 3.66 -7.70
N ASP A 37 -4.88 2.67 -8.55
CA ASP A 37 -5.55 2.82 -9.84
C ASP A 37 -6.71 1.84 -9.89
N GLN A 38 -7.94 2.32 -10.04
CA GLN A 38 -9.13 1.45 -10.07
C GLN A 38 -9.24 0.47 -8.86
N GLY A 39 -8.66 0.84 -7.71
CA GLY A 39 -8.59 -0.02 -6.52
C GLY A 39 -7.35 -0.92 -6.42
N GLU A 40 -6.55 -0.99 -7.48
CA GLU A 40 -5.29 -1.74 -7.54
C GLU A 40 -4.10 -0.90 -7.09
N LEU A 41 -3.14 -1.49 -6.38
CA LEU A 41 -1.93 -0.81 -5.92
C LEU A 41 -0.98 -0.56 -7.10
N ARG A 42 -0.67 0.71 -7.43
CA ARG A 42 0.13 1.09 -8.62
C ARG A 42 1.57 0.58 -8.62
N SER A 43 2.17 0.33 -7.45
CA SER A 43 3.61 0.03 -7.34
C SER A 43 3.91 -1.11 -6.37
N ALA A 44 3.09 -2.16 -6.41
CA ALA A 44 3.40 -3.39 -5.68
C ALA A 44 4.70 -3.99 -6.24
N THR A 45 5.78 -3.94 -5.45
CA THR A 45 7.06 -4.54 -5.85
C THR A 45 7.21 -5.87 -5.14
N THR A 46 7.18 -6.97 -5.87
CA THR A 46 7.49 -8.29 -5.31
C THR A 46 8.99 -8.41 -5.15
N CYS A 47 9.44 -8.56 -3.89
CA CYS A 47 10.84 -8.86 -3.60
C CYS A 47 11.04 -10.37 -3.59
N LEU A 48 12.11 -10.84 -4.25
CA LEU A 48 12.54 -12.23 -4.14
C LEU A 48 13.47 -12.40 -2.95
N TRP A 49 13.28 -13.49 -2.21
CA TRP A 49 14.03 -13.79 -0.98
C TRP A 49 14.55 -15.22 -1.01
N THR A 50 15.73 -15.42 -0.42
CA THR A 50 16.32 -16.73 -0.19
C THR A 50 16.31 -17.03 1.31
N PRO A 51 15.74 -18.18 1.74
CA PRO A 51 15.79 -18.61 3.13
C PRO A 51 17.19 -19.12 3.51
N GLY A 52 17.65 -18.81 4.73
CA GLY A 52 18.91 -19.27 5.29
C GLY A 52 18.88 -19.39 6.82
N PRO A 53 19.96 -19.86 7.45
CA PRO A 53 20.01 -20.14 8.90
C PRO A 53 19.71 -18.93 9.80
N THR A 54 19.97 -17.72 9.31
CA THR A 54 19.73 -16.45 10.02
C THR A 54 18.44 -15.75 9.57
N GLY A 55 17.60 -16.40 8.75
CA GLY A 55 16.36 -15.85 8.23
C GLY A 55 16.36 -15.60 6.71
N LEU A 56 15.57 -14.62 6.27
CA LEU A 56 15.41 -14.29 4.86
C LEU A 56 16.48 -13.29 4.41
N SER A 57 17.12 -13.57 3.27
CA SER A 57 18.04 -12.66 2.59
C SER A 57 17.46 -12.21 1.26
N ARG A 58 17.57 -10.92 0.94
CA ARG A 58 17.00 -10.37 -0.29
C ARG A 58 17.85 -10.77 -1.49
N ILE A 59 17.23 -11.25 -2.55
CA ILE A 59 17.92 -11.45 -3.83
C ILE A 59 18.02 -10.08 -4.51
N THR A 60 19.23 -9.54 -4.60
CA THR A 60 19.53 -8.35 -5.42
C THR A 60 19.94 -8.81 -6.82
N ARG A 61 19.32 -8.22 -7.85
CA ARG A 61 19.66 -8.49 -9.25
C ARG A 61 20.87 -7.67 -9.68
#